data_AF-I3S9Q0-F1
#
_entry.id   AF-I3S9Q0-F1
#
_cell.length_a   1.000
_cell.length_b   1.000
_cell.length_c   1.000
_cell.angle_alpha   90.00
_cell.angle_beta   90.00
_cell.angle_gamma   90.00
#
_symmetry.space_group_name_H-M   'P 1'
#
loop_
_entity.id
_entity.type
_entity.pdbx_description
1 polymer ?
#
loop_
_entity_poly.entity_id
_entity_poly.type
_entity_poly.pdbx_seq_one_letter_code
_entity_poly.pdbx_strand_id
1 'polypeptide(L)'
;MIEDALEVATDPDYRFDLAMQLGKLEVAKGIATEVQSEPKWKQLGELAMSSGKLEMAEECLKHAMDLSGLLLLYSSLGDAEGLSKLATLAKEQGKNNVAFLCLFMLGKLEDCLQLLVESNRIPEAALMARSYLPSKSQR
;
A
#
# COMPACT_ATOMS: atom_id res chain seq x y z
N MET A 1 -13.38 -29.81 -13.26
CA MET A 1 -14.60 -29.32 -12.56
C MET A 1 -14.60 -27.80 -12.34
N ILE A 2 -13.60 -27.20 -11.68
CA ILE A 2 -13.55 -25.72 -11.53
C ILE A 2 -12.86 -25.06 -12.73
N GLU A 3 -11.85 -25.71 -13.31
CA GLU A 3 -11.17 -25.21 -14.51
C GLU A 3 -12.08 -25.16 -15.74
N ASP A 4 -12.87 -26.22 -15.96
CA ASP A 4 -13.88 -26.25 -17.04
C ASP A 4 -14.99 -25.21 -16.82
N ALA A 5 -15.33 -24.92 -15.55
CA ALA A 5 -16.30 -23.88 -15.22
C ALA A 5 -15.78 -22.48 -15.58
N LEU A 6 -14.47 -22.22 -15.49
CA LEU A 6 -13.87 -20.96 -15.90
C LEU A 6 -13.94 -20.74 -17.42
N GLU A 7 -13.89 -21.81 -18.22
CA GLU A 7 -13.97 -21.72 -19.69
C GLU A 7 -15.41 -21.50 -20.19
N VAL A 8 -16.40 -22.00 -19.44
CA VAL A 8 -17.82 -21.90 -19.81
C VAL A 8 -18.50 -20.66 -19.20
N ALA A 9 -17.96 -20.13 -18.10
CA ALA A 9 -18.50 -18.94 -17.46
C ALA A 9 -18.43 -17.72 -18.40
N THR A 10 -19.58 -17.08 -18.62
CA THR A 10 -19.72 -15.85 -19.42
C THR A 10 -19.73 -14.59 -18.57
N ASP A 11 -20.08 -14.72 -17.29
CA ASP A 11 -20.15 -13.60 -16.36
C ASP A 11 -18.75 -13.23 -15.81
N PRO A 12 -18.33 -11.95 -15.90
CA PRO A 12 -17.00 -11.51 -15.48
C PRO A 12 -16.81 -11.54 -13.95
N ASP A 13 -17.86 -11.35 -13.15
CA ASP A 13 -17.75 -11.47 -11.69
C ASP A 13 -17.49 -12.92 -11.30
N TYR A 14 -18.28 -13.84 -11.85
CA TYR A 14 -18.13 -15.26 -11.58
C TYR A 14 -16.79 -15.82 -12.09
N ARG A 15 -16.32 -15.38 -13.27
CA ARG A 15 -14.98 -15.74 -13.77
C ARG A 15 -13.87 -15.24 -12.87
N PHE A 16 -14.02 -14.05 -12.27
CA PHE A 16 -13.03 -13.52 -11.34
C PHE A 16 -12.93 -14.41 -10.10
N ASP A 17 -14.06 -14.76 -9.48
CA ASP A 17 -14.08 -15.64 -8.31
C ASP A 17 -13.48 -17.02 -8.60
N LEU A 18 -13.82 -17.61 -9.75
CA LEU A 18 -13.23 -18.86 -10.21
C LEU A 18 -11.72 -18.74 -10.45
N ALA A 19 -11.25 -17.67 -11.09
CA ALA A 19 -9.83 -17.44 -11.34
C ALA A 19 -9.05 -17.24 -10.04
N MET A 20 -9.64 -16.55 -9.05
CA MET A 20 -9.11 -16.39 -7.70
C MET A 20 -9.00 -17.75 -6.98
N GLN A 21 -10.04 -18.58 -7.03
CA GLN A 21 -10.03 -19.93 -6.44
C GLN A 21 -8.98 -20.86 -7.07
N LEU A 22 -8.77 -20.74 -8.38
CA LEU A 22 -7.79 -21.54 -9.11
C LEU A 22 -6.35 -21.00 -8.99
N GLY A 23 -6.14 -19.85 -8.35
CA GLY A 23 -4.84 -19.17 -8.29
C GLY A 23 -4.35 -18.66 -9.66
N LYS A 24 -5.25 -18.54 -10.65
CA LYS A 24 -4.95 -18.04 -12.00
C LYS A 24 -4.92 -16.51 -12.01
N LEU A 25 -3.93 -15.95 -11.31
CA LEU A 25 -3.81 -14.51 -11.04
C LEU A 25 -3.76 -13.63 -12.30
N GLU A 26 -3.14 -14.09 -13.39
CA GLU A 26 -3.10 -13.33 -14.66
C GLU A 26 -4.50 -13.15 -15.27
N VAL A 27 -5.32 -14.19 -15.20
CA VAL A 27 -6.71 -14.15 -15.70
C VAL A 27 -7.54 -13.23 -14.82
N ALA A 28 -7.39 -13.36 -13.49
CA ALA A 28 -8.06 -12.50 -12.53
C ALA A 28 -7.66 -11.02 -12.71
N LYS A 29 -6.40 -10.73 -13.03
CA LYS A 29 -5.91 -9.36 -13.34
C LYS A 29 -6.54 -8.80 -14.61
N GLY A 30 -6.63 -9.60 -15.68
CA GLY A 30 -7.31 -9.20 -16.90
C GLY A 30 -8.75 -8.77 -16.64
N ILE A 31 -9.49 -9.60 -15.90
CA ILE A 31 -10.88 -9.33 -15.53
C ILE A 31 -11.00 -8.12 -14.59
N ALA A 32 -10.12 -7.98 -13.59
CA ALA A 32 -10.11 -6.84 -12.69
C ALA A 32 -9.84 -5.52 -13.43
N THR A 33 -9.05 -5.57 -14.52
CA THR A 33 -8.77 -4.42 -15.39
C THR A 33 -10.00 -4.03 -16.21
N GLU A 34 -10.79 -5.00 -16.68
CA GLU A 34 -12.05 -4.73 -17.39
C GLU A 34 -13.14 -4.18 -16.47
N VAL A 35 -13.27 -4.75 -15.26
CA VAL A 35 -14.32 -4.37 -14.31
C VAL A 35 -13.96 -3.08 -13.54
N GLN A 36 -12.67 -2.73 -13.44
CA GLN A 36 -12.15 -1.53 -12.76
C GLN A 36 -12.70 -1.32 -11.35
N SER A 37 -12.87 -2.40 -10.59
CA SER A 37 -13.45 -2.36 -9.25
C SER A 37 -12.38 -2.43 -8.16
N GLU A 38 -12.32 -1.40 -7.32
CA GLU A 38 -11.39 -1.29 -6.18
C GLU A 38 -11.40 -2.51 -5.24
N PRO A 39 -12.55 -3.06 -4.77
CA PRO A 39 -12.54 -4.24 -3.92
C PRO A 39 -11.96 -5.49 -4.59
N LYS A 40 -12.11 -5.64 -5.91
CA LYS A 40 -11.51 -6.75 -6.66
C LYS A 40 -9.99 -6.62 -6.75
N TRP A 41 -9.48 -5.42 -6.98
CA TRP A 41 -8.04 -5.15 -6.95
C TRP A 41 -7.44 -5.47 -5.58
N LYS A 42 -8.17 -5.14 -4.50
CA LYS A 42 -7.74 -5.46 -3.14
C LYS A 42 -7.69 -6.98 -2.91
N GLN A 43 -8.74 -7.72 -3.25
CA GLN A 43 -8.76 -9.18 -3.13
C GLN A 43 -7.64 -9.84 -3.95
N LEU A 44 -7.43 -9.37 -5.19
CA LEU A 44 -6.37 -9.86 -6.06
C LEU A 44 -4.99 -9.58 -5.46
N GLY A 45 -4.79 -8.38 -4.89
CA GLY A 45 -3.55 -8.00 -4.21
C GLY A 45 -3.25 -8.89 -3.00
N GLU A 46 -4.26 -9.19 -2.17
CA GLU A 46 -4.12 -10.10 -1.02
C GLU A 46 -3.71 -11.52 -1.47
N LEU A 47 -4.36 -12.04 -2.52
CA LEU A 47 -4.01 -13.35 -3.06
C LEU A 47 -2.61 -13.36 -3.70
N ALA A 48 -2.25 -12.31 -4.44
CA ALA A 48 -0.93 -12.14 -5.04
C ALA A 48 0.17 -12.07 -3.96
N MET A 49 -0.07 -11.37 -2.85
CA MET A 49 0.82 -11.36 -1.68
C MET A 49 0.98 -12.76 -1.09
N SER A 50 -0.14 -13.48 -0.86
CA SER A 50 -0.08 -14.85 -0.30
C SER A 50 0.62 -15.86 -1.22
N SER A 51 0.58 -15.61 -2.53
CA SER A 51 1.22 -16.43 -3.56
C SER A 51 2.68 -16.06 -3.81
N GLY A 52 3.21 -15.03 -3.12
CA GLY A 52 4.58 -14.55 -3.30
C GLY A 52 4.84 -13.76 -4.60
N LYS A 53 3.78 -13.35 -5.33
CA LYS A 53 3.91 -12.54 -6.55
C LYS A 53 3.92 -11.05 -6.20
N LEU A 54 5.05 -10.58 -5.69
CA LEU A 54 5.19 -9.24 -5.11
C LEU A 54 4.97 -8.11 -6.11
N GLU A 55 5.50 -8.22 -7.34
CA GLU A 55 5.31 -7.20 -8.38
C GLU A 55 3.82 -7.01 -8.73
N MET A 56 3.11 -8.13 -8.89
CA MET A 56 1.67 -8.10 -9.15
C MET A 56 0.90 -7.54 -7.96
N ALA A 57 1.27 -7.91 -6.74
CA ALA A 57 0.66 -7.36 -5.53
C ALA A 57 0.84 -5.83 -5.45
N GLU A 58 2.03 -5.31 -5.78
CA GLU A 58 2.31 -3.88 -5.81
C GLU A 58 1.38 -3.15 -6.79
N GLU A 59 1.27 -3.65 -8.02
CA GLU A 59 0.38 -3.07 -9.04
C GLU A 59 -1.08 -3.09 -8.57
N CYS A 60 -1.55 -4.23 -8.03
CA CYS A 60 -2.92 -4.36 -7.54
C CYS A 60 -3.21 -3.38 -6.41
N LEU A 61 -2.28 -3.22 -5.47
CA LEU A 61 -2.44 -2.31 -4.33
C LEU A 61 -2.39 -0.83 -4.75
N LYS A 62 -1.58 -0.48 -5.76
CA LYS A 62 -1.61 0.86 -6.38
C LYS A 62 -2.96 1.16 -7.02
N HIS A 63 -3.53 0.20 -7.76
CA HIS A 63 -4.86 0.34 -8.35
C HIS A 63 -5.97 0.41 -7.29
N ALA A 64 -5.84 -0.34 -6.20
CA ALA A 64 -6.78 -0.31 -5.08
C ALA A 64 -6.60 0.91 -4.16
N MET A 65 -5.59 1.78 -4.41
CA MET A 65 -5.19 2.86 -3.51
C MET A 65 -4.97 2.44 -2.05
N ASP A 66 -4.58 1.17 -1.81
CA ASP A 66 -4.35 0.66 -0.46
C ASP A 66 -2.95 1.02 0.03
N LEU A 67 -2.85 2.22 0.62
CA LEU A 67 -1.58 2.76 1.13
C LEU A 67 -0.99 1.92 2.27
N SER A 68 -1.85 1.27 3.07
CA SER A 68 -1.41 0.43 4.19
C SER A 68 -0.77 -0.86 3.66
N GLY A 69 -1.37 -1.47 2.63
CA GLY A 69 -0.80 -2.62 1.94
C GLY A 69 0.52 -2.28 1.26
N LEU A 70 0.61 -1.13 0.58
CA LEU A 70 1.85 -0.65 -0.02
C LEU A 70 2.94 -0.39 1.03
N LEU A 71 2.57 0.19 2.17
CA LEU A 71 3.49 0.41 3.29
C LEU A 71 4.08 -0.91 3.78
N LEU A 72 3.23 -1.92 3.97
CA LEU A 72 3.66 -3.25 4.40
C LEU A 72 4.60 -3.89 3.36
N LEU A 73 4.27 -3.77 2.08
CA LEU A 73 5.06 -4.34 1.00
C LEU A 73 6.45 -3.68 0.92
N TYR A 74 6.51 -2.35 0.82
CA TYR A 74 7.79 -1.63 0.69
C TYR A 74 8.65 -1.72 1.94
N SER A 75 8.04 -1.69 3.14
CA SER A 75 8.80 -1.86 4.39
C SER A 75 9.37 -3.27 4.52
N SER A 76 8.63 -4.30 4.10
CA SER A 76 9.12 -5.68 4.11
C SER A 76 10.22 -5.93 3.07
N LEU A 77 10.15 -5.25 1.92
CA LEU A 77 11.18 -5.33 0.87
C LEU A 77 12.41 -4.46 1.15
N GLY A 78 12.30 -3.51 2.08
CA GLY A 78 13.33 -2.49 2.29
C GLY A 78 13.47 -1.53 1.11
N ASP A 79 12.41 -1.32 0.33
CA ASP A 79 12.41 -0.41 -0.81
C ASP A 79 12.29 1.06 -0.36
N ALA A 80 13.43 1.73 -0.31
CA ALA A 80 13.52 3.13 0.09
C ALA A 80 12.86 4.08 -0.95
N GLU A 81 12.91 3.76 -2.24
CA GLU A 81 12.27 4.60 -3.26
C GLU A 81 10.75 4.47 -3.19
N GLY A 82 10.24 3.24 -3.08
CA GLY A 82 8.83 2.95 -2.91
C GLY A 82 8.25 3.65 -1.68
N LEU A 83 8.95 3.59 -0.54
CA LEU A 83 8.56 4.31 0.67
C LEU A 83 8.55 5.83 0.48
N SER A 84 9.51 6.40 -0.24
CA SER A 84 9.54 7.86 -0.45
C SER A 84 8.39 8.34 -1.34
N LYS A 85 8.03 7.58 -2.38
CA LYS A 85 6.86 7.85 -3.24
C LYS A 85 5.55 7.66 -2.48
N LEU A 86 5.48 6.62 -1.63
CA LEU A 86 4.32 6.38 -0.78
C LEU A 86 4.14 7.49 0.26
N ALA A 87 5.22 8.02 0.82
CA ALA A 87 5.16 9.12 1.78
C ALA A 87 4.51 10.38 1.18
N THR A 88 4.90 10.76 -0.04
CA THR A 88 4.32 11.92 -0.73
C THR A 88 2.86 11.69 -1.05
N LEU A 89 2.52 10.51 -1.58
CA LEU A 89 1.14 10.17 -1.95
C LEU A 89 0.23 10.06 -0.71
N ALA A 90 0.72 9.51 0.39
CA ALA A 90 0.01 9.47 1.67
C ALA A 90 -0.21 10.86 2.26
N LYS A 91 0.75 11.78 2.12
CA LYS A 91 0.61 13.18 2.54
C LYS A 91 -0.48 13.89 1.72
N GLU A 92 -0.50 13.70 0.41
CA GLU A 92 -1.52 14.26 -0.49
C GLU A 92 -2.93 13.73 -0.19
N GLN A 93 -3.05 12.44 0.17
CA GLN A 93 -4.32 11.85 0.60
C GLN A 93 -4.71 12.18 2.06
N GLY A 94 -3.91 12.96 2.79
CA GLY A 94 -4.15 13.31 4.20
C GLY A 94 -3.97 12.13 5.17
N LYS A 95 -3.35 11.03 4.73
CA LYS A 95 -3.01 9.85 5.55
C LYS A 95 -1.67 10.07 6.26
N ASN A 96 -1.67 11.04 7.17
CA ASN A 96 -0.47 11.52 7.87
C ASN A 96 0.26 10.42 8.65
N ASN A 97 -0.46 9.42 9.17
CA ASN A 97 0.12 8.27 9.85
C ASN A 97 1.00 7.40 8.94
N VAL A 98 0.53 7.11 7.72
CA VAL A 98 1.28 6.32 6.73
C VAL A 98 2.48 7.14 6.25
N ALA A 99 2.27 8.42 5.95
CA ALA A 99 3.35 9.32 5.57
C ALA A 99 4.44 9.42 6.66
N PHE A 100 4.05 9.57 7.92
CA PHE A 100 4.97 9.59 9.05
C PHE A 100 5.80 8.31 9.15
N LEU A 101 5.16 7.14 9.08
CA LEU A 101 5.87 5.85 9.15
C LEU A 101 6.85 5.69 8.00
N CYS A 102 6.46 6.03 6.76
CA CYS A 102 7.38 6.02 5.62
C CYS A 102 8.61 6.90 5.86
N LEU A 103 8.41 8.16 6.26
CA LEU A 103 9.49 9.12 6.49
C LEU A 103 10.38 8.67 7.67
N PHE A 104 9.78 8.11 8.72
CA PHE A 104 10.49 7.61 9.89
C PHE A 104 11.38 6.41 9.53
N MET A 105 10.87 5.45 8.75
CA MET A 105 11.67 4.31 8.26
C MET A 105 12.81 4.75 7.33
N LEU A 106 12.61 5.82 6.55
CA LEU A 106 13.65 6.43 5.71
C LEU A 106 14.67 7.26 6.51
N GLY A 107 14.48 7.47 7.81
CA GLY A 107 15.34 8.31 8.64
C GLY A 107 15.20 9.82 8.38
N LYS A 108 14.15 10.25 7.65
CA LYS A 108 13.88 11.67 7.34
C LYS A 108 13.18 12.36 8.52
N LEU A 109 13.90 12.47 9.64
CA LEU A 109 13.35 12.96 10.91
C LEU A 109 12.85 14.41 10.86
N GLU A 110 13.50 15.27 10.05
CA GLU A 110 13.07 16.65 9.87
C GLU A 110 11.70 16.74 9.19
N ASP A 111 11.47 15.94 8.16
CA ASP A 111 10.20 15.86 7.44
C ASP A 111 9.09 15.28 8.34
N CYS A 112 9.42 14.30 9.19
CA CYS A 112 8.49 13.78 10.19
C CYS A 112 8.04 14.86 11.18
N LEU A 113 8.98 15.68 11.67
CA LEU A 113 8.68 16.77 12.58
C LEU A 113 7.81 17.83 11.90
N GLN A 114 8.15 18.20 10.67
CA GLN A 114 7.37 19.14 9.87
C GLN A 114 5.95 18.63 9.66
N LEU A 115 5.77 17.34 9.35
CA LEU A 115 4.45 16.71 9.18
C LEU A 115 3.61 16.73 10.46
N LEU A 116 4.22 16.54 11.63
CA LEU A 116 3.52 16.64 12.92
C LEU A 116 3.12 18.09 13.23
N VAL A 117 3.97 19.07 12.91
CA VAL A 117 3.66 20.50 13.06
C VAL A 117 2.51 20.91 12.13
N GLU A 118 2.56 20.51 10.86
CA GLU A 118 1.49 20.73 9.88
C GLU A 118 0.16 20.08 10.30
N SER A 119 0.24 18.93 10.99
CA SER A 119 -0.93 18.24 11.55
C SER A 119 -1.41 18.83 12.88
N ASN A 120 -0.84 19.94 13.34
CA ASN A 120 -1.11 20.60 14.64
C ASN A 120 -0.87 19.70 15.87
N ARG A 121 0.00 18.68 15.75
CA ARG A 121 0.36 17.73 16.81
C ARG A 121 1.64 18.18 17.53
N ILE A 122 1.60 19.40 18.06
CA ILE A 122 2.76 20.06 18.70
C ILE A 122 3.38 19.25 19.86
N PRO A 123 2.59 18.61 20.76
CA PRO A 123 3.17 17.79 21.82
C PRO A 123 3.95 16.58 21.30
N GLU A 124 3.44 15.90 20.28
CA GLU A 124 4.11 14.77 19.62
C GLU A 124 5.38 15.24 18.91
N ALA A 125 5.32 16.39 18.21
CA ALA A 125 6.48 16.99 17.56
C ALA A 125 7.58 17.35 18.55
N ALA A 126 7.23 17.94 19.71
CA ALA A 126 8.19 18.29 20.76
C ALA A 126 8.84 17.05 21.37
N LEU A 127 8.07 15.98 21.61
CA LEU A 127 8.60 14.71 22.10
C LEU A 127 9.54 14.07 21.09
N MET A 128 9.16 14.06 19.80
CA MET A 128 9.98 13.53 18.72
C MET A 128 11.28 14.33 18.56
N ALA A 129 11.21 15.65 18.59
CA ALA A 129 12.38 16.53 18.53
C ALA A 129 13.35 16.21 19.67
N ARG A 130 12.85 16.13 20.91
CA ARG A 130 13.68 15.84 22.07
C ARG A 130 14.34 14.46 22.01
N SER A 131 13.63 13.44 21.52
CA SER A 131 14.12 12.06 21.50
C SER A 131 15.06 11.77 20.33
N TYR A 132 14.78 12.29 19.13
CA TYR A 132 15.47 11.91 17.90
C TYR A 132 16.29 13.05 17.27
N LEU A 133 16.03 14.31 17.62
CA LEU A 133 16.73 15.50 17.12
C LEU A 133 17.12 16.42 18.31
N PRO A 134 17.91 15.94 19.29
CA PRO A 134 18.19 16.68 20.52
C PRO A 134 18.82 18.06 20.24
N SER A 135 19.58 18.19 19.14
CA SER A 135 20.16 19.45 18.64
C SER A 135 19.12 20.53 18.27
N LYS A 136 17.89 20.16 17.90
CA LYS A 136 16.79 21.11 17.65
C LYS A 136 15.91 21.36 18.87
N SER A 137 16.07 20.58 19.94
CA SER A 137 15.28 20.69 21.18
C SER A 137 15.95 21.55 22.26
N GLN A 138 17.19 21.99 22.01
CA GLN A 138 18.00 22.69 22.99
C GLN A 138 17.70 24.19 22.96
N ARG A 139 17.17 24.69 24.07
CA ARG A 139 17.29 26.09 24.49
C ARG A 139 18.74 26.45 24.74
#